data_AF-A0A9D7LE19-F1
#
_entry.id   AF-A0A9D7LE19-F1
#
_cell.length_a   1.000
_cell.length_b   1.000
_cell.length_c   1.000
_cell.angle_alpha   90.00
_cell.angle_beta   90.00
_cell.angle_gamma   90.00
#
_symmetry.space_group_name_H-M   'P 1'
#
loop_
_entity.id
_entity.type
_entity.pdbx_description
1 polymer ?
#
loop_
_entity_poly.entity_id
_entity_poly.type
_entity_poly.pdbx_seq_one_letter_code
_entity_poly.pdbx_strand_id
1 'polypeptide(L)'
;MKLTFAAYWHAVGSDNIARVTEAAGVKSKYAQQIKLALKTPGRDTALALIDAARLVTPGWEPDLELMLRQERRQPTRRRKIEPSPAFLRSAAKKKLTPARKSK
;
A
#
# COMPACT_ATOMS: atom_id res chain seq x y z
N MET A 1 9.60 -13.81 -19.18
CA MET A 1 10.01 -12.92 -18.07
C MET A 1 8.97 -13.03 -16.96
N LYS A 2 9.36 -13.05 -15.69
CA LYS A 2 8.38 -13.02 -14.59
C LYS A 2 8.15 -11.59 -14.15
N LEU A 3 7.00 -11.01 -14.50
CA LEU A 3 6.65 -9.62 -14.24
C LEU A 3 5.84 -9.48 -12.95
N THR A 4 6.24 -8.56 -12.08
CA THR A 4 5.40 -8.10 -10.97
C THR A 4 4.37 -7.11 -11.50
N PHE A 5 3.26 -6.87 -10.78
CA PHE A 5 2.26 -5.89 -11.21
C PHE A 5 2.82 -4.47 -11.38
N ALA A 6 3.74 -4.06 -10.51
CA ALA A 6 4.41 -2.77 -10.65
C ALA A 6 5.21 -2.71 -11.97
N ALA A 7 6.01 -3.75 -12.27
CA ALA A 7 6.76 -3.81 -13.51
C ALA A 7 5.85 -3.84 -14.74
N TYR A 8 4.79 -4.66 -14.69
CA TYR A 8 3.75 -4.72 -15.72
C TYR A 8 3.13 -3.34 -15.96
N TRP A 9 2.63 -2.67 -14.93
CA TRP A 9 2.03 -1.34 -15.02
C TRP A 9 2.96 -0.25 -15.52
N HIS A 10 4.26 -0.34 -15.22
CA HIS A 10 5.25 0.56 -15.80
C HIS A 10 5.46 0.32 -17.29
N ALA A 11 5.28 -0.92 -17.76
CA ALA A 11 5.56 -1.29 -19.13
C ALA A 11 4.37 -1.12 -20.09
N VAL A 12 3.14 -1.42 -19.66
CA VAL A 12 1.96 -1.33 -20.53
C VAL A 12 1.35 0.08 -20.63
N GLY A 13 1.71 1.00 -19.73
CA GLY A 13 1.24 2.39 -19.77
C GLY A 13 -0.18 2.61 -19.22
N SER A 14 -0.53 3.87 -19.00
CA SER A 14 -1.73 4.32 -18.27
C SER A 14 -3.05 3.82 -18.86
N ASP A 15 -3.16 3.79 -20.19
CA ASP A 15 -4.40 3.47 -20.89
C ASP A 15 -4.75 1.99 -20.77
N ASN A 16 -3.75 1.11 -20.85
CA ASN A 16 -3.93 -0.32 -20.65
C ASN A 16 -4.23 -0.65 -19.18
N ILE A 17 -3.69 0.12 -18.23
CA ILE A 17 -4.06 -0.01 -16.82
C ILE A 17 -5.56 0.20 -16.64
N ALA A 18 -6.10 1.29 -17.20
CA ALA A 18 -7.52 1.60 -17.09
C ALA A 18 -8.39 0.47 -17.64
N ARG A 19 -8.08 -0.01 -18.85
CA ARG A 19 -8.80 -1.11 -19.52
C ARG A 19 -8.75 -2.42 -18.73
N VAL A 20 -7.59 -2.79 -18.22
CA VAL A 20 -7.42 -4.01 -17.41
C VAL A 20 -8.21 -3.90 -16.10
N THR A 21 -8.19 -2.74 -15.46
CA THR A 21 -8.93 -2.53 -14.20
C THR A 21 -10.43 -2.52 -14.38
N GLU A 22 -10.90 -1.96 -15.49
CA GLU A 22 -12.32 -1.97 -15.87
C GLU A 22 -12.78 -3.39 -16.16
N ALA A 23 -12.03 -4.15 -16.98
CA ALA A 23 -12.33 -5.53 -17.30
C ALA A 23 -12.30 -6.46 -16.07
N ALA A 24 -11.42 -6.19 -15.10
CA ALA A 24 -11.36 -6.94 -13.84
C ALA A 24 -12.41 -6.49 -12.80
N GLY A 25 -13.22 -5.46 -13.07
CA GLY A 25 -14.20 -4.92 -12.12
C GLY A 25 -13.57 -4.24 -10.90
N VAL A 26 -12.32 -3.77 -11.02
CA VAL A 26 -11.54 -3.20 -9.92
C VAL A 26 -11.63 -1.68 -9.95
N LYS A 27 -11.90 -1.06 -8.79
CA LYS A 27 -11.90 0.39 -8.64
C LYS A 27 -10.54 0.99 -8.98
N SER A 28 -10.51 2.04 -9.80
CA SER A 28 -9.29 2.75 -10.21
C SER A 28 -8.37 3.13 -9.04
N LYS A 29 -8.94 3.65 -7.95
CA LYS A 29 -8.19 4.00 -6.72
C LYS A 29 -7.47 2.79 -6.11
N TYR A 30 -8.07 1.60 -6.16
CA TYR A 30 -7.47 0.38 -5.66
C TYR A 30 -6.32 -0.09 -6.56
N ALA A 31 -6.50 -0.03 -7.88
CA ALA A 31 -5.44 -0.32 -8.84
C ALA A 31 -4.23 0.61 -8.68
N GLN A 32 -4.48 1.89 -8.40
CA GLN A 32 -3.43 2.87 -8.14
C GLN A 32 -2.67 2.55 -6.84
N GLN A 33 -3.35 2.05 -5.80
CA GLN A 33 -2.70 1.55 -4.58
C GLN A 33 -1.84 0.32 -4.85
N ILE A 34 -2.26 -0.58 -5.74
CA ILE A 34 -1.46 -1.74 -6.16
C ILE A 34 -0.21 -1.28 -6.95
N LYS A 35 -0.39 -0.34 -7.88
CA LYS A 35 0.73 0.24 -8.66
C LYS A 35 1.80 0.85 -7.77
N LEU A 36 1.40 1.56 -6.72
CA LEU A 36 2.30 2.17 -5.74
C LEU A 36 2.82 1.19 -4.68
N ALA A 37 2.54 -0.11 -4.81
CA ALA A 37 2.87 -1.16 -3.83
C ALA A 37 2.36 -0.87 -2.41
N LEU A 38 1.28 -0.06 -2.27
CA LEU A 38 0.63 0.25 -1.00
C LEU A 38 -0.32 -0.86 -0.55
N LYS A 39 -0.82 -1.66 -1.49
CA LYS A 39 -1.68 -2.81 -1.24
C LYS A 39 -1.32 -3.98 -2.14
N THR A 40 -1.44 -5.17 -1.59
CA THR A 40 -1.40 -6.42 -2.33
C THR A 40 -2.83 -6.85 -2.63
N PRO A 41 -3.17 -7.20 -3.88
CA PRO A 41 -4.47 -7.80 -4.18
C PRO A 41 -4.57 -9.19 -3.56
N GLY A 42 -5.76 -9.53 -3.06
CA GLY A 42 -6.06 -10.90 -2.66
C GLY A 42 -6.06 -11.84 -3.87
N ARG A 43 -6.02 -13.15 -3.63
CA ARG A 43 -5.89 -14.17 -4.67
C ARG A 43 -6.91 -14.04 -5.79
N ASP A 44 -8.19 -13.86 -5.46
CA ASP A 44 -9.26 -13.80 -6.46
C ASP A 44 -9.16 -12.52 -7.32
N THR A 45 -8.81 -11.39 -6.69
CA THR A 45 -8.59 -10.12 -7.41
C THR A 45 -7.35 -10.19 -8.30
N ALA A 46 -6.29 -10.86 -7.84
CA ALA A 46 -5.08 -11.07 -8.61
C ALA A 46 -5.37 -11.92 -9.86
N LEU A 47 -6.15 -12.99 -9.73
CA LEU A 47 -6.61 -13.81 -10.85
C LEU A 47 -7.42 -12.99 -11.86
N ALA A 48 -8.42 -12.24 -11.38
CA ALA A 48 -9.24 -11.38 -12.25
C ALA A 48 -8.40 -10.35 -13.03
N LEU A 49 -7.39 -9.74 -12.38
CA LEU A 49 -6.49 -8.79 -13.04
C LEU A 49 -5.56 -9.47 -14.06
N ILE A 50 -5.12 -10.70 -13.81
CA ILE A 50 -4.29 -11.47 -14.77
C ILE A 50 -5.12 -11.88 -15.99
N ASP A 51 -6.33 -12.36 -15.79
CA ASP A 51 -7.23 -12.72 -16.90
C ASP A 51 -7.62 -11.48 -17.71
N ALA A 52 -7.84 -10.33 -17.06
CA ALA A 52 -7.99 -9.06 -17.77
C ALA A 52 -6.71 -8.64 -18.52
N ALA A 53 -5.52 -8.82 -17.92
CA ALA A 53 -4.25 -8.52 -18.57
C ALA A 53 -4.00 -9.38 -19.82
N ARG A 54 -4.40 -10.65 -19.79
CA ARG A 54 -4.37 -11.57 -20.94
C ARG A 54 -5.18 -11.04 -22.12
N LEU A 55 -6.35 -10.48 -21.83
CA LEU A 55 -7.26 -9.94 -22.85
C LEU A 55 -6.75 -8.62 -23.43
N VAL A 56 -6.21 -7.74 -22.60
CA VAL A 56 -5.83 -6.37 -23.03
C VAL A 56 -4.42 -6.32 -23.61
N THR A 57 -3.47 -7.04 -23.01
CA THR A 57 -2.05 -7.06 -23.41
C THR A 57 -1.50 -8.48 -23.43
N PRO A 58 -1.84 -9.27 -24.47
CA PRO A 58 -1.40 -10.65 -24.59
C PRO A 58 0.14 -10.74 -24.61
N GLY A 59 0.70 -11.69 -23.84
CA GLY A 59 2.14 -11.95 -23.77
C GLY A 59 2.92 -11.10 -22.76
N TRP A 60 2.29 -10.11 -22.13
CA TRP A 60 2.91 -9.24 -21.09
C TRP A 60 2.36 -9.52 -19.69
N GLU A 61 1.79 -10.70 -19.48
CA GLU A 61 1.02 -11.05 -18.29
C GLU A 61 1.86 -11.02 -17.01
N PRO A 62 1.33 -10.45 -15.91
CA PRO A 62 1.99 -10.52 -14.61
C PRO A 62 1.89 -11.94 -14.00
N ASP A 63 2.93 -12.35 -13.25
CA ASP A 63 3.03 -13.68 -12.64
C ASP A 63 2.35 -13.72 -11.26
N LEU A 64 1.28 -14.52 -11.15
CA LEU A 64 0.47 -14.69 -9.93
C LEU A 64 1.29 -15.10 -8.71
N GLU A 65 2.22 -16.05 -8.86
CA GLU A 65 2.99 -16.57 -7.72
C GLU A 65 3.88 -15.49 -7.11
N LEU A 66 4.41 -14.61 -7.96
CA LEU A 66 5.24 -13.49 -7.52
C LEU A 66 4.44 -12.45 -6.75
N MET A 67 3.17 -12.25 -7.10
CA MET A 67 2.29 -11.34 -6.37
C MET A 67 1.96 -11.86 -4.97
N LEU A 68 1.58 -13.13 -4.87
CA LEU A 68 1.25 -13.77 -3.60
C LEU A 68 2.51 -13.89 -2.71
N ARG A 69 3.70 -14.06 -3.28
CA ARG A 69 4.95 -14.02 -2.52
C ARG A 69 5.30 -12.63 -1.97
N GLN A 70 4.95 -11.55 -2.66
CA GLN A 70 5.17 -10.18 -2.17
C GLN A 70 4.32 -9.83 -0.95
N GLU A 71 3.24 -10.55 -0.70
CA GLU A 71 2.42 -10.46 0.51
C GLU A 71 3.22 -10.66 1.82
N ARG A 72 4.42 -11.26 1.74
CA ARG A 72 5.31 -11.48 2.90
C ARG A 72 6.32 -10.35 3.22
N ARG A 73 6.34 -9.20 2.53
CA ARG A 73 7.28 -8.09 2.83
C ARG A 73 6.51 -6.77 2.98
N GLN A 74 6.60 -5.95 4.03
CA GLN A 74 7.32 -5.96 5.30
C GLN A 74 6.32 -5.55 6.41
N PRO A 75 6.52 -5.94 7.67
CA PRO A 75 5.85 -5.24 8.76
C PRO A 75 6.30 -3.78 8.72
N THR A 76 5.40 -2.85 8.35
CA THR A 76 5.48 -1.46 8.79
C THR A 76 5.35 -1.47 10.31
N ARG A 77 6.42 -1.87 11.01
CA ARG A 77 6.64 -1.51 12.40
C ARG A 77 6.77 0.01 12.35
N ARG A 78 5.64 0.70 12.53
CA ARG A 78 5.64 2.01 13.19
C ARG A 78 6.36 1.78 14.51
N ARG A 79 7.68 1.95 14.53
CA ARG A 79 8.41 2.11 15.78
C ARG A 79 7.70 3.28 16.44
N LYS A 80 7.06 3.05 17.59
CA LYS A 80 6.57 4.15 18.43
C LYS A 80 7.79 5.03 18.65
N ILE A 81 7.83 6.20 18.01
CA ILE A 81 8.87 7.18 18.26
C ILE A 81 8.68 7.53 19.73
N GLU A 82 9.64 7.13 20.57
CA GLU A 82 9.59 7.54 21.96
C GLU A 82 9.64 9.07 22.01
N PRO A 83 8.77 9.70 22.82
CA PRO A 83 8.74 11.16 22.91
C PRO A 83 10.11 11.66 23.36
N SER A 84 10.58 12.76 22.74
CA SER A 84 11.91 13.28 23.00
C SER A 84 12.10 13.67 24.49
N PRO A 85 13.34 13.63 25.01
CA PRO A 85 13.62 14.04 26.39
C PRO A 85 13.15 15.45 26.73
N ALA A 86 13.14 16.36 25.73
CA ALA A 86 12.65 17.73 25.88
C ALA A 86 11.13 17.80 26.14
N PHE A 87 10.36 16.90 25.51
CA PHE A 87 8.92 16.78 25.73
C PHE A 87 8.61 16.30 27.16
N LEU A 88 9.33 15.28 27.63
CA LEU A 88 9.18 14.75 29.00
C LEU A 88 9.54 15.78 30.08
N ARG A 89 10.60 16.57 29.87
CA ARG A 89 11.00 17.65 30.80
C ARG A 89 9.94 18.77 30.91
N SER A 90 9.29 19.10 29.79
CA SER A 90 8.24 20.12 29.76
C SER A 90 6.96 19.65 30.46
N ALA A 91 6.63 18.36 30.35
CA ALA A 91 5.49 17.76 31.06
C ALA A 91 5.69 17.70 32.59
N ALA A 92 6.92 17.48 33.05
CA ALA A 92 7.26 17.47 34.48
C ALA A 92 7.09 18.85 35.14
N LYS A 93 7.44 19.94 34.43
CA LYS A 93 7.28 21.32 34.94
C LYS A 93 5.82 21.74 35.15
N LYS A 94 4.88 21.17 34.40
CA LYS A 94 3.46 21.58 34.44
C LYS A 94 2.67 21.03 35.64
N LYS A 95 3.25 20.10 36.42
CA LYS A 95 2.60 19.51 37.61
C LYS A 95 2.91 20.21 38.94
N LEU A 96 3.72 21.27 38.92
CA LEU A 96 4.17 21.96 40.14
C LEU A 96 3.66 23.41 40.23
N THR A 97 2.34 23.59 40.15
CA THR A 97 1.69 24.81 40.67
C THR A 97 0.58 24.38 41.61
N PRO A 98 0.77 24.45 42.95
CA PRO A 98 -0.37 24.32 43.85
C PRO A 98 -1.30 25.51 43.60
N ALA A 99 -2.56 25.21 43.28
CA ALA A 99 -3.63 26.18 43.30
C ALA A 99 -3.69 26.76 44.72
N ARG A 100 -3.29 28.03 44.85
CA ARG A 100 -3.37 28.79 46.10
C ARG A 100 -4.86 28.90 46.45
N LYS A 101 -5.32 28.13 47.45
CA LYS A 101 -6.58 28.41 48.14
C LYS A 101 -6.46 29.81 48.74
N SER A 102 -7.20 30.77 48.21
CA SER A 102 -7.50 32.00 48.93
C SER A 102 -8.88 31.83 49.57
N LYS A 103 -8.94 32.30 50.81
CA LYS A 103 -9.96 32.18 51.83
C LYS A 103 -11.25 32.89 51.46
#